data_AF-S9W1I9-F1
#
_entry.id   AF-S9W1I9-F1
#
_cell.length_a   1.000
_cell.length_b   1.000
_cell.length_c   1.000
_cell.angle_alpha   90.00
_cell.angle_beta   90.00
_cell.angle_gamma   90.00
#
_symmetry.space_group_name_H-M   'P 1'
#
loop_
_entity.id
_entity.type
_entity.pdbx_description
1 polymer ?
#
loop_
_entity_poly.entity_id
_entity_poly.type
_entity_poly.pdbx_seq_one_letter_code
_entity_poly.pdbx_strand_id
1 'polypeptide(L)'
;MTTERISEQLHENGDYDRLASDLEYKLETCGWASQLRDYTRGIARENTGIDFKKLYEITLQTATESIPDSIKMEIMKDIKSSVLKLASPSEGSENQKT
;
A
#
# COMPACT_ATOMS: atom_id res chain seq x y z
N MET A 1 -21.58 0.73 -2.97
CA MET A 1 -20.50 0.53 -2.00
C MET A 1 -19.71 1.83 -1.91
N THR A 2 -19.46 2.33 -0.70
CA THR A 2 -18.50 3.41 -0.46
C THR A 2 -17.08 2.83 -0.38
N THR A 3 -16.06 3.65 -0.63
CA THR A 3 -14.65 3.24 -0.51
C THR A 3 -14.32 2.75 0.90
N GLU A 4 -14.89 3.38 1.91
CA GLU A 4 -14.76 2.99 3.33
C GLU A 4 -15.27 1.55 3.54
N ARG A 5 -16.46 1.22 3.01
CA ARG A 5 -17.01 -0.12 3.16
C ARG A 5 -16.17 -1.19 2.46
N ILE A 6 -15.58 -0.86 1.30
CA ILE A 6 -14.66 -1.77 0.60
C ILE A 6 -13.40 -1.98 1.46
N SER A 7 -12.85 -0.92 2.05
CA SER A 7 -11.67 -1.01 2.91
C SER A 7 -11.93 -1.88 4.14
N GLU A 8 -13.07 -1.72 4.80
CA GLU A 8 -13.48 -2.58 5.92
C GLU A 8 -13.54 -4.05 5.51
N GLN A 9 -14.17 -4.36 4.37
CA GLN A 9 -14.26 -5.74 3.88
C GLN A 9 -12.90 -6.35 3.53
N LEU A 10 -11.97 -5.54 3.00
CA LEU A 10 -10.59 -5.97 2.75
C LEU A 10 -9.81 -6.21 4.06
N HIS A 11 -10.10 -5.47 5.13
CA HIS A 11 -9.56 -5.79 6.45
C HIS A 11 -10.17 -7.07 7.02
N GLU A 12 -11.51 -7.20 6.98
CA GLU A 12 -12.23 -8.36 7.50
C GLU A 12 -11.80 -9.68 6.84
N ASN A 13 -11.50 -9.66 5.53
CA ASN A 13 -11.09 -10.85 4.79
C ASN A 13 -9.56 -11.07 4.75
N GLY A 14 -8.77 -10.18 5.37
CA GLY A 14 -7.30 -10.25 5.42
C GLY A 14 -6.57 -9.86 4.13
N ASP A 15 -7.27 -9.47 3.06
CA ASP A 15 -6.62 -9.01 1.82
C ASP A 15 -5.85 -7.71 2.04
N TYR A 16 -6.32 -6.83 2.94
CA TYR A 16 -5.60 -5.59 3.26
C TYR A 16 -4.20 -5.88 3.81
N ASP A 17 -4.10 -6.72 4.84
CA ASP A 17 -2.83 -7.03 5.50
C ASP A 17 -1.88 -7.77 4.55
N ARG A 18 -2.42 -8.64 3.69
CA ARG A 18 -1.68 -9.31 2.62
C ARG A 18 -1.11 -8.30 1.62
N LEU A 19 -1.94 -7.39 1.10
CA LEU A 19 -1.53 -6.36 0.13
C LEU A 19 -0.50 -5.39 0.74
N ALA A 20 -0.69 -5.00 2.00
CA ALA A 20 0.26 -4.14 2.71
C ALA A 20 1.62 -4.82 2.87
N SER A 21 1.63 -6.09 3.31
CA SER A 21 2.86 -6.88 3.47
C SER A 21 3.58 -7.11 2.13
N ASP A 22 2.83 -7.42 1.07
CA ASP A 22 3.38 -7.59 -0.28
C ASP A 22 4.01 -6.29 -0.80
N LEU A 23 3.34 -5.15 -0.58
CA LEU A 23 3.88 -3.84 -0.96
C LEU A 23 5.17 -3.52 -0.18
N GLU A 24 5.18 -3.71 1.14
CA GLU A 24 6.35 -3.49 1.98
C GLU A 24 7.54 -4.34 1.52
N TYR A 25 7.31 -5.65 1.30
CA TYR A 25 8.33 -6.56 0.79
C TYR A 25 8.89 -6.09 -0.56
N LYS A 26 8.02 -5.70 -1.50
CA LYS A 26 8.45 -5.20 -2.82
C LYS A 26 9.25 -3.91 -2.72
N LEU A 27 8.85 -2.98 -1.86
CA LEU A 27 9.53 -1.70 -1.66
C LEU A 27 10.91 -1.86 -0.99
N GLU A 28 11.06 -2.82 -0.06
CA GLU A 28 12.37 -3.15 0.52
C GLU A 28 13.26 -3.88 -0.50
N THR A 29 12.74 -4.90 -1.19
CA THR A 29 13.54 -5.74 -2.11
C THR A 29 13.97 -5.03 -3.39
N CYS A 30 13.19 -4.09 -3.90
CA CYS A 30 13.61 -3.24 -5.03
C CYS A 30 14.57 -2.12 -4.63
N GLY A 31 14.90 -2.00 -3.33
CA GLY A 31 15.83 -1.02 -2.79
C GLY A 31 15.24 0.37 -2.54
N TRP A 32 13.96 0.60 -2.86
CA TRP A 32 13.30 1.89 -2.69
C TRP A 32 13.36 2.37 -1.23
N ALA A 33 13.08 1.49 -0.27
CA ALA A 33 13.06 1.86 1.15
C ALA A 33 14.46 2.30 1.64
N SER A 34 15.52 1.65 1.17
CA SER A 34 16.90 2.08 1.48
C SER A 34 17.22 3.44 0.88
N GLN A 35 16.86 3.65 -0.40
CA GLN A 35 17.10 4.91 -1.09
C GLN A 35 16.37 6.08 -0.41
N LEU A 36 15.11 5.86 0.00
CA LEU A 36 14.34 6.87 0.71
C LEU A 36 14.96 7.19 2.07
N ARG A 37 15.41 6.18 2.83
CA ARG A 37 16.11 6.39 4.11
C ARG A 37 17.38 7.25 3.93
N ASP A 38 18.16 6.98 2.89
CA ASP A 38 19.38 7.74 2.63
C ASP A 38 19.10 9.17 2.16
N TYR A 39 18.06 9.36 1.34
CA TYR A 39 17.55 10.68 0.97
C TYR A 39 17.11 11.50 2.20
N THR A 40 16.28 10.92 3.07
CA THR A 40 15.82 11.58 4.30
C THR A 40 16.97 11.93 5.23
N ARG A 41 17.98 11.05 5.36
CA ARG A 41 19.20 11.34 6.12
C ARG A 41 19.99 12.49 5.52
N GLY A 42 20.04 12.60 4.19
CA GLY A 42 20.64 13.73 3.48
C GLY A 42 19.99 15.05 3.87
N ILE A 43 18.66 15.14 3.77
CA ILE A 43 17.90 16.34 4.16
C ILE A 43 18.19 16.73 5.61
N ALA A 44 18.13 15.77 6.53
CA ALA A 44 18.34 16.02 7.95
C ALA A 44 19.76 16.54 8.26
N ARG A 45 20.77 16.09 7.49
CA ARG A 45 22.16 16.57 7.64
C ARG A 45 22.36 17.96 7.08
N GLU A 46 21.71 18.28 5.97
CA GLU A 46 21.81 19.59 5.30
C GLU A 46 20.99 20.67 6.01
N ASN A 47 19.93 20.28 6.72
CA ASN A 47 19.00 21.20 7.38
C ASN A 47 19.11 21.05 8.91
N THR A 48 20.19 21.58 9.49
CA THR A 48 20.39 21.59 10.94
C THR A 48 19.21 22.23 11.66
N GLY A 49 18.53 21.47 12.53
CA GLY A 49 17.38 21.95 13.30
C GLY A 49 16.03 21.78 12.61
N ILE A 50 15.95 21.06 11.48
CA ILE A 50 14.67 20.68 10.88
C ILE A 50 13.83 19.86 11.87
N ASP A 51 12.58 20.25 12.05
CA ASP A 51 11.64 19.48 12.86
C ASP A 51 11.12 18.25 12.09
N PHE A 52 10.62 17.27 12.84
CA PHE A 52 10.12 16.03 12.27
C PHE A 52 8.99 16.25 11.25
N LYS A 53 8.07 17.18 11.52
CA LYS A 53 6.91 17.41 10.65
C LYS A 53 7.37 17.90 9.28
N LYS A 54 8.30 18.85 9.26
CA LYS A 54 8.85 19.39 8.02
C LYS A 54 9.66 18.33 7.26
N LEU A 55 10.46 17.54 7.97
CA LEU A 55 11.22 16.43 7.37
C LEU A 55 10.29 15.38 6.76
N TYR A 56 9.21 15.04 7.46
CA TYR A 56 8.19 14.10 7.01
C TYR A 56 7.46 14.60 5.75
N GLU A 57 7.01 15.87 5.73
CA GLU A 57 6.34 16.45 4.57
C GLU A 57 7.22 16.43 3.31
N ILE A 58 8.49 16.82 3.45
CA ILE A 58 9.46 16.78 2.34
C ILE A 58 9.68 15.34 1.86
N THR A 59 9.91 14.43 2.81
CA THR A 59 10.14 13.02 2.50
C THR A 59 8.92 12.37 1.86
N LEU A 60 7.71 12.66 2.31
CA LEU A 60 6.46 12.06 1.83
C LEU A 60 6.21 12.37 0.34
N GLN A 61 6.47 13.61 -0.08
CA GLN A 61 6.33 14.00 -1.48
C GLN A 61 7.25 13.15 -2.37
N THR A 62 8.54 13.10 -2.03
CA THR A 62 9.54 12.31 -2.76
C THR A 62 9.25 10.81 -2.69
N ALA A 63 8.81 10.31 -1.53
CA ALA A 63 8.46 8.92 -1.34
C ALA A 63 7.40 8.49 -2.36
N THR A 64 6.30 9.25 -2.47
CA THR A 64 5.16 8.90 -3.34
C THR A 64 5.55 8.92 -4.82
N GLU A 65 6.36 9.89 -5.24
CA GLU A 65 6.79 10.05 -6.63
C GLU A 65 7.83 8.99 -7.04
N SER A 66 8.75 8.65 -6.13
CA SER A 66 9.90 7.77 -6.42
C SER A 66 9.60 6.27 -6.41
N ILE A 67 8.39 5.85 -6.00
CA ILE A 67 8.00 4.44 -6.10
C ILE A 67 8.07 4.03 -7.58
N PRO A 68 8.79 2.94 -7.93
CA PRO A 68 8.87 2.48 -9.32
C PRO A 68 7.50 2.16 -9.90
N ASP A 69 7.26 2.54 -11.15
CA ASP A 69 5.97 2.31 -11.82
C ASP A 69 5.63 0.83 -11.96
N SER A 70 6.64 -0.05 -12.08
CA SER A 70 6.44 -1.50 -12.05
C SER A 70 5.76 -1.95 -10.75
N ILE A 71 6.23 -1.48 -9.60
CA ILE A 71 5.66 -1.81 -8.29
C ILE A 71 4.24 -1.23 -8.16
N LYS A 72 4.02 0.02 -8.58
CA LYS A 72 2.68 0.65 -8.61
C LYS A 72 1.70 -0.17 -9.45
N MET A 73 2.10 -0.59 -10.65
CA MET A 73 1.26 -1.36 -11.56
C MET A 73 0.92 -2.73 -10.99
N GLU A 74 1.91 -3.43 -10.42
CA GLU A 74 1.71 -4.73 -9.80
C GLU A 74 0.74 -4.65 -8.61
N ILE A 75 1.00 -3.75 -7.66
CA ILE A 75 0.12 -3.66 -6.48
C ILE A 75 -1.28 -3.20 -6.86
N MET A 76 -1.40 -2.30 -7.85
CA MET A 76 -2.70 -1.86 -8.35
C MET A 76 -3.49 -3.00 -9.02
N LYS A 77 -2.80 -3.92 -9.70
CA LYS A 77 -3.43 -5.14 -10.25
C LYS A 77 -3.94 -6.04 -9.13
N ASP A 78 -3.19 -6.19 -8.06
CA ASP A 78 -3.55 -7.06 -6.92
C ASP A 78 -4.70 -6.44 -6.09
N ILE A 79 -4.70 -5.12 -5.90
CA ILE A 79 -5.82 -4.37 -5.31
C ILE A 79 -7.08 -4.56 -6.16
N LYS A 80 -7.00 -4.37 -7.47
CA LYS A 80 -8.14 -4.58 -8.39
C LYS A 80 -8.69 -6.00 -8.29
N SER A 81 -7.82 -7.01 -8.25
CA SER A 81 -8.24 -8.40 -8.09
C SER A 81 -8.98 -8.61 -6.76
N SER A 82 -8.47 -8.06 -5.66
CA SER A 82 -9.07 -8.21 -4.33
C SER A 82 -10.43 -7.51 -4.25
N VAL A 83 -10.56 -6.31 -4.83
CA VAL A 83 -11.84 -5.59 -4.92
C VAL A 83 -12.84 -6.32 -5.81
N LEU A 84 -12.40 -6.90 -6.94
CA LEU A 84 -13.29 -7.66 -7.82
C LEU A 84 -13.87 -8.91 -7.14
N LYS A 85 -13.09 -9.60 -6.29
CA LYS A 85 -13.58 -10.74 -5.50
C LYS A 85 -14.74 -10.34 -4.58
N LEU A 86 -14.71 -9.12 -4.02
CA LEU A 86 -15.78 -8.59 -3.17
C LEU A 86 -17.06 -8.26 -3.96
N ALA A 87 -16.93 -7.96 -5.26
CA ALA A 87 -18.03 -7.61 -6.15
C ALA A 87 -18.69 -8.83 -6.81
N SER A 88 -17.99 -9.97 -6.86
CA SER A 88 -18.56 -11.22 -7.37
C SER A 88 -19.49 -11.83 -6.33
N PRO A 89 -20.79 -12.03 -6.63
CA PRO A 89 -21.67 -12.78 -5.74
C PRO A 89 -21.11 -14.19 -5.61
N SER A 90 -20.93 -14.64 -4.36
CA SER A 90 -20.64 -16.04 -4.05
C SER A 90 -21.81 -16.90 -4.55
N GLU A 91 -21.65 -17.53 -5.72
CA GLU A 91 -22.47 -18.70 -6.08
C GLU A 91 -22.13 -19.81 -5.07
N GLY A 92 -22.94 -19.93 -4.02
CA GLY A 92 -22.60 -20.81 -2.90
C GLY A 92 -23.61 -20.81 -1.77
N SER A 93 -24.89 -21.01 -2.09
CA SER A 93 -25.89 -21.53 -1.15
C SER A 93 -26.93 -22.33 -1.93
N GLU A 94 -26.49 -23.31 -2.72
CA GLU A 94 -27.36 -24.40 -3.16
C GLU A 94 -27.41 -25.49 -2.08
N ASN A 95 -28.66 -25.88 -1.76
CA ASN A 95 -29.10 -27.14 -1.18
C ASN A 95 -28.78 -27.42 0.30
N GLN A 96 -29.71 -26.97 1.17
CA GLN A 96 -30.20 -27.83 2.25
C GLN A 96 -31.56 -27.35 2.77
N LYS A 97 -32.64 -27.99 2.32
CA LYS A 97 -33.56 -28.73 3.21
C LYS A 97 -34.62 -29.47 2.38
N THR A 98 -34.55 -30.79 2.53
CA THR A 98 -35.60 -31.81 2.38
C THR A 98 -36.99 -31.34 2.74
#